data_AF-A0A838SKS5-F1
#
_entry.id   AF-A0A838SKS5-F1
#
_cell.length_a   1.000
_cell.length_b   1.000
_cell.length_c   1.000
_cell.angle_alpha   90.00
_cell.angle_beta   90.00
_cell.angle_gamma   90.00
#
_symmetry.space_group_name_H-M   'P 1'
#
loop_
_entity.id
_entity.type
_entity.pdbx_description
1 polymer ?
#
loop_
_entity_poly.entity_id
_entity_poly.type
_entity_poly.pdbx_seq_one_letter_code
_entity_poly.pdbx_strand_id
1 'polypeptide(L)'
;MPVAGPAEVLIASNRGPVSFAINEQGALSLRRGGGGLVSGLSAVAGETGETGLWICTALTDADRTATRRAGGGRLDEAGHDTGGAAVRMLDIDATTFNRAYNAVANSVLWFVHHLLYDIPTVPHFDASFRRDWDSYVAYNAAFADAIATDAAPGATVLVQDYHLTLVPRLLRERRPDLRVGHFSHTPWAPADYFDLLPDEVAREVLLGVLGADRAAFLTIRWARAFLACCARVLHLDVDYQALTVAHDGRVTAVGVHALGVDGDYLRARSRQPDVEAKRATLLETVGACRVVLRVDRTELSKNIVRGLAAYRELLRTRPEWRGKVVHVAFAYPSRHDLPEYR
;
A
#
# COMPACT_ATOMS: atom_id res chain seq x y z
N MET A 1 29.58 -13.71 13.09
CA MET A 1 28.26 -13.86 12.46
C MET A 1 28.50 -13.83 10.95
N PRO A 2 28.02 -14.81 10.17
CA PRO A 2 28.14 -14.70 8.72
C PRO A 2 27.36 -13.47 8.28
N VAL A 3 27.99 -12.61 7.48
CA VAL A 3 27.30 -11.50 6.80
C VAL A 3 26.24 -12.15 5.92
N ALA A 4 24.97 -11.74 6.06
CA ALA A 4 23.89 -12.28 5.26
C ALA A 4 24.24 -12.10 3.77
N GLY A 5 24.20 -13.18 3.01
CA GLY A 5 24.41 -13.14 1.56
C GLY A 5 23.32 -12.35 0.84
N PRO A 6 23.50 -12.03 -0.44
CA PRO A 6 22.48 -11.33 -1.21
C PRO A 6 21.19 -12.17 -1.29
N ALA A 7 20.04 -11.51 -1.22
CA ALA A 7 18.72 -12.14 -1.11
C ALA A 7 18.23 -12.71 -2.45
N GLU A 8 17.57 -13.86 -2.42
CA GLU A 8 16.98 -14.50 -3.60
C GLU A 8 15.55 -14.02 -3.87
N VAL A 9 14.84 -13.61 -2.82
CA VAL A 9 13.49 -13.04 -2.89
C VAL A 9 13.44 -11.75 -2.11
N LEU A 10 13.01 -10.67 -2.77
CA LEU A 10 12.88 -9.35 -2.16
C LEU A 10 11.44 -8.87 -2.23
N ILE A 11 10.93 -8.38 -1.11
CA ILE A 11 9.61 -7.74 -1.02
C ILE A 11 9.86 -6.25 -0.79
N ALA A 12 9.37 -5.39 -1.68
CA ALA A 12 9.49 -3.95 -1.53
C ALA A 12 8.11 -3.33 -1.33
N SER A 13 7.88 -2.70 -0.17
CA SER A 13 6.62 -2.01 0.14
C SER A 13 6.86 -0.79 1.01
N ASN A 14 6.02 0.24 0.88
CA ASN A 14 6.16 1.43 1.72
C ASN A 14 6.13 1.09 3.23
N ARG A 15 5.28 0.18 3.67
CA ARG A 15 5.24 -0.28 5.07
C ARG A 15 5.93 -1.63 5.22
N GLY A 16 6.74 -1.78 6.26
CA GLY A 16 7.39 -3.05 6.61
C GLY A 16 6.59 -3.94 7.55
N PRO A 17 7.10 -5.15 7.86
CA PRO A 17 6.51 -6.09 8.80
C PRO A 17 6.64 -5.65 10.26
N VAL A 18 7.48 -4.65 10.51
CA VAL A 18 7.74 -4.06 11.83
C VAL A 18 7.74 -2.53 11.78
N SER A 19 7.55 -1.92 12.94
CA SER A 19 7.66 -0.48 13.20
C SER A 19 8.16 -0.25 14.62
N PHE A 20 8.66 0.93 14.93
CA PHE A 20 9.13 1.32 16.25
C PHE A 20 8.24 2.39 16.87
N ALA A 21 8.16 2.36 18.20
CA ALA A 21 7.59 3.43 19.00
C ALA A 21 8.51 3.72 20.17
N ILE A 22 8.42 4.92 20.72
CA ILE A 22 9.05 5.25 22.00
C ILE A 22 8.11 4.81 23.11
N ASN A 23 8.61 3.99 24.04
CA ASN A 23 7.84 3.54 25.20
C ASN A 23 7.84 4.60 26.31
N GLU A 24 7.10 4.36 27.39
CA GLU A 24 6.99 5.29 28.53
C GLU A 24 8.35 5.59 29.21
N GLN A 25 9.34 4.70 29.05
CA GLN A 25 10.70 4.88 29.57
C GLN A 25 11.64 5.61 28.57
N GLY A 26 11.14 6.09 27.43
CA GLY A 26 11.93 6.76 26.41
C GLY A 26 12.75 5.83 25.51
N ALA A 27 12.58 4.51 25.63
CA ALA A 27 13.32 3.52 24.84
C ALA A 27 12.56 3.12 23.56
N LEU A 28 13.31 2.72 22.52
CA LEU A 28 12.74 2.14 21.30
C LEU A 28 12.11 0.79 21.61
N SER A 29 10.83 0.65 21.26
CA SER A 29 10.06 -0.57 21.37
C SER A 29 9.58 -1.00 20.00
N LEU A 30 9.91 -2.23 19.61
CA LEU A 30 9.47 -2.82 18.36
C LEU A 30 7.99 -3.22 18.44
N ARG A 31 7.26 -2.97 17.37
CA ARG A 31 5.86 -3.32 17.18
C ARG A 31 5.68 -3.97 15.82
N ARG A 32 4.71 -4.87 15.71
CA ARG A 32 4.31 -5.43 14.43
C ARG A 32 3.76 -4.33 13.51
N GLY A 33 4.19 -4.34 12.25
CA GLY A 33 3.70 -3.45 11.21
C GLY A 33 2.20 -3.65 10.97
N GLY A 34 1.47 -2.56 10.82
CA GLY A 34 0.03 -2.57 10.60
C GLY A 34 -0.36 -2.49 9.12
N GLY A 35 -1.50 -3.10 8.77
CA GLY A 35 -2.15 -2.96 7.45
C GLY A 35 -2.48 -4.30 6.78
N GLY A 36 -3.43 -4.27 5.84
CA GLY A 36 -3.85 -5.46 5.09
C GLY A 36 -2.74 -6.05 4.23
N LEU A 37 -1.91 -5.20 3.61
CA LEU A 37 -0.76 -5.61 2.82
C LEU A 37 0.26 -6.40 3.65
N VAL A 38 0.69 -5.82 4.77
CA VAL A 38 1.68 -6.45 5.67
C VAL A 38 1.15 -7.79 6.18
N SER A 39 -0.14 -7.84 6.55
CA SER A 39 -0.78 -9.07 7.02
C SER A 39 -0.81 -10.16 5.94
N GLY A 40 -1.12 -9.81 4.69
CA GLY A 40 -1.17 -10.76 3.58
C GLY A 40 0.22 -11.26 3.15
N LEU A 41 1.25 -10.41 3.22
CA LEU A 41 2.60 -10.75 2.75
C LEU A 41 3.52 -11.31 3.86
N SER A 42 3.15 -11.20 5.13
CA SER A 42 3.93 -11.78 6.24
C SER A 42 4.14 -13.28 6.09
N ALA A 43 3.16 -14.01 5.54
CA ALA A 43 3.27 -15.44 5.28
C ALA A 43 4.37 -15.75 4.24
N VAL A 44 4.39 -14.99 3.14
CA VAL A 44 5.41 -15.11 2.09
C VAL A 44 6.81 -14.82 2.65
N ALA A 45 6.95 -13.78 3.46
CA ALA A 45 8.22 -13.45 4.09
C ALA A 45 8.71 -14.55 5.06
N GLY A 46 7.79 -15.21 5.77
CA GLY A 46 8.10 -16.35 6.62
C GLY A 46 8.54 -17.60 5.83
N GLU A 47 7.94 -17.84 4.66
CA GLU A 47 8.28 -18.98 3.79
C GLU A 47 9.65 -18.82 3.13
N THR A 48 10.09 -17.58 2.84
CA THR A 48 11.40 -17.32 2.21
C THR A 48 12.59 -17.55 3.15
N GLY A 49 12.35 -17.61 4.46
CA GLY A 49 13.39 -17.83 5.47
C GLY A 49 14.58 -16.89 5.33
N GLU A 50 15.79 -17.43 5.49
CA GLU A 50 17.06 -16.66 5.45
C GLU A 50 17.41 -16.08 4.07
N THR A 51 16.70 -16.48 3.00
CA THR A 51 16.94 -16.00 1.62
C THR A 51 16.05 -14.82 1.22
N GLY A 52 15.10 -14.45 2.09
CA GLY A 52 14.15 -13.37 1.86
C GLY A 52 14.59 -12.04 2.49
N LEU A 53 14.38 -10.93 1.80
CA LEU A 53 14.60 -9.59 2.34
C LEU A 53 13.38 -8.68 2.12
N TRP A 54 12.90 -8.05 3.19
CA TRP A 54 11.87 -7.03 3.12
C TRP A 54 12.48 -5.63 3.12
N ILE A 55 12.26 -4.87 2.06
CA ILE A 55 12.67 -3.47 1.95
C ILE A 55 11.46 -2.57 2.17
N CYS A 56 11.56 -1.66 3.13
CA CYS A 56 10.49 -0.72 3.49
C CYS A 56 11.05 0.65 3.90
N THR A 57 10.19 1.66 4.09
CA THR A 57 10.63 2.98 4.56
C THR A 57 10.33 3.18 6.04
N ALA A 58 11.18 3.96 6.72
CA ALA A 58 10.92 4.46 8.05
C ALA A 58 9.78 5.51 8.02
N LEU A 59 8.66 5.23 8.69
CA LEU A 59 7.46 6.08 8.63
C LEU A 59 7.38 7.08 9.79
N THR A 60 8.05 6.78 10.90
CA THR A 60 8.02 7.57 12.13
C THR A 60 9.43 7.98 12.56
N ASP A 61 9.55 8.99 13.42
CA ASP A 61 10.86 9.38 13.97
C ASP A 61 11.52 8.25 14.78
N ALA A 62 10.70 7.40 15.42
CA ALA A 62 11.18 6.19 16.08
C ALA A 62 11.76 5.19 15.07
N ASP A 63 11.08 4.96 13.94
CA ASP A 63 11.60 4.13 12.85
C ASP A 63 12.92 4.66 12.30
N ARG A 64 13.01 5.99 12.09
CA ARG A 64 14.23 6.65 11.59
C ARG A 64 15.38 6.49 12.57
N THR A 65 15.10 6.66 13.87
CA THR A 65 16.09 6.49 14.93
C THR A 65 16.60 5.04 14.96
N ALA A 66 15.72 4.05 14.87
CA ALA A 66 16.10 2.65 14.81
C ALA A 66 16.93 2.34 13.55
N THR A 67 16.49 2.84 12.40
CA THR A 67 17.15 2.65 11.10
C THR A 67 18.57 3.21 11.10
N ARG A 68 18.78 4.42 11.63
CA ARG A 68 20.11 5.04 11.74
C ARG A 68 21.04 4.27 12.68
N ARG A 69 20.49 3.66 13.74
CA ARG A 69 21.26 2.79 14.65
C ARG A 69 21.63 1.45 14.01
N ALA A 70 20.82 0.98 13.06
CA ALA A 70 20.96 -0.32 12.40
C ALA A 70 21.86 -0.31 11.15
N GLY A 71 22.85 0.58 11.06
CA GLY A 71 23.93 0.58 10.05
C GLY A 71 23.50 0.17 8.62
N GLY A 72 23.01 1.11 7.81
CA GLY A 72 22.45 0.78 6.49
C GLY A 72 21.01 0.24 6.56
N GLY A 73 20.36 0.34 7.73
CA GLY A 73 18.96 0.03 7.93
C GLY A 73 18.63 -1.46 8.02
N ARG A 74 19.63 -2.34 8.15
CA ARG A 74 19.44 -3.78 8.31
C ARG A 74 19.05 -4.10 9.74
N LEU A 75 17.73 -4.07 10.00
CA LEU A 75 17.18 -4.25 11.34
C LEU A 75 17.47 -5.65 11.89
N ASP A 76 17.48 -6.65 11.00
CA ASP A 76 17.83 -8.03 11.31
C ASP A 76 19.29 -8.17 11.76
N GLU A 77 20.22 -7.50 11.08
CA GLU A 77 21.65 -7.52 11.44
C GLU A 77 21.94 -6.72 12.72
N ALA A 78 21.08 -5.76 13.06
CA ALA A 78 21.14 -4.98 14.29
C ALA A 78 20.57 -5.71 15.52
N GLY A 79 20.14 -6.97 15.37
CA GLY A 79 19.63 -7.81 16.47
C GLY A 79 18.19 -7.54 16.87
N HIS A 80 17.39 -6.89 16.01
CA HIS A 80 15.96 -6.75 16.25
C HIS A 80 15.21 -8.03 15.86
N ASP A 81 14.26 -8.46 16.70
CA ASP A 81 13.37 -9.58 16.39
C ASP A 81 12.30 -9.15 15.38
N THR A 82 12.64 -9.22 14.10
CA THR A 82 11.77 -8.85 12.98
C THR A 82 10.71 -9.92 12.66
N GLY A 83 10.51 -10.93 13.52
CA GLY A 83 9.55 -12.00 13.31
C GLY A 83 9.98 -13.00 12.23
N GLY A 84 11.29 -13.23 12.11
CA GLY A 84 11.87 -14.23 11.20
C GLY A 84 12.13 -13.77 9.76
N ALA A 85 11.84 -12.51 9.42
CA ALA A 85 12.15 -11.94 8.11
C ALA A 85 13.37 -11.00 8.18
N ALA A 86 14.31 -11.07 7.24
CA ALA A 86 15.32 -10.01 7.12
C ALA A 86 14.64 -8.70 6.69
N VAL A 87 15.04 -7.57 7.27
CA VAL A 87 14.39 -6.27 7.00
C VAL A 87 15.42 -5.17 6.80
N ARG A 88 15.40 -4.56 5.61
CA ARG A 88 16.04 -3.27 5.37
C ARG A 88 15.00 -2.15 5.43
N MET A 89 15.14 -1.26 6.38
CA MET A 89 14.34 -0.06 6.50
C MET A 89 15.11 1.16 5.96
N LEU A 90 14.47 1.97 5.12
CA LEU A 90 15.08 3.12 4.46
C LEU A 90 14.74 4.41 5.19
N ASP A 91 15.77 5.11 5.69
CA ASP A 91 15.66 6.46 6.26
C ASP A 91 15.72 7.50 5.14
N ILE A 92 14.60 7.65 4.44
CA ILE A 92 14.46 8.63 3.35
C ILE A 92 14.22 10.01 3.95
N ASP A 93 15.01 11.03 3.58
CA ASP A 93 14.87 12.41 4.06
C ASP A 93 13.41 12.84 4.28
N ALA A 94 13.12 13.49 5.40
CA ALA A 94 11.76 13.77 5.82
C ALA A 94 10.98 14.66 4.82
N THR A 95 11.67 15.59 4.14
CA THR A 95 11.06 16.43 3.11
C THR A 95 10.72 15.60 1.89
N THR A 96 11.66 14.79 1.42
CA THR A 96 11.46 13.88 0.28
C THR A 96 10.32 12.90 0.58
N PHE A 97 10.32 12.29 1.77
CA PHE A 97 9.26 11.40 2.23
C PHE A 97 7.90 12.09 2.25
N ASN A 98 7.78 13.27 2.85
CA ASN A 98 6.49 13.96 2.95
C ASN A 98 5.93 14.29 1.56
N ARG A 99 6.75 14.83 0.66
CA ARG A 99 6.34 15.13 -0.70
C ARG A 99 5.96 13.89 -1.50
N ALA A 100 6.78 12.85 -1.46
CA ALA A 100 6.49 11.60 -2.16
C ALA A 100 5.26 10.88 -1.60
N TYR A 101 5.21 10.67 -0.28
CA TYR A 101 4.18 9.86 0.37
C TYR A 101 2.87 10.62 0.55
N ASN A 102 2.88 11.84 1.10
CA ASN A 102 1.67 12.60 1.34
C ASN A 102 1.20 13.31 0.05
N ALA A 103 2.04 14.16 -0.53
CA ALA A 103 1.62 15.01 -1.65
C ALA A 103 1.39 14.26 -2.96
N VAL A 104 2.23 13.28 -3.32
CA VAL A 104 2.06 12.51 -4.56
C VAL A 104 1.26 11.23 -4.33
N ALA A 105 1.75 10.30 -3.52
CA ALA A 105 1.14 8.98 -3.42
C ALA A 105 -0.29 9.06 -2.83
N ASN A 106 -0.48 9.75 -1.71
CA ASN A 106 -1.78 9.79 -1.01
C ASN A 106 -2.72 10.91 -1.44
N SER A 107 -2.23 12.01 -2.01
CA SER A 107 -3.06 13.12 -2.50
C SER A 107 -3.23 13.16 -4.02
N VAL A 108 -2.41 12.44 -4.78
CA VAL A 108 -2.54 12.33 -6.24
C VAL A 108 -2.90 10.92 -6.68
N LEU A 109 -1.98 9.96 -6.57
CA LEU A 109 -2.22 8.61 -7.09
C LEU A 109 -3.40 7.92 -6.42
N TRP A 110 -3.51 8.03 -5.09
CA TRP A 110 -4.67 7.53 -4.34
C TRP A 110 -5.98 8.14 -4.85
N PHE A 111 -6.03 9.46 -5.03
CA PHE A 111 -7.23 10.17 -5.46
C PHE A 111 -7.63 9.85 -6.90
N VAL A 112 -6.65 9.74 -7.80
CA VAL A 112 -6.85 9.30 -9.17
C VAL A 112 -7.43 7.88 -9.20
N HIS A 113 -6.76 6.94 -8.54
CA HIS A 113 -7.20 5.54 -8.51
C HIS A 113 -8.55 5.32 -7.84
N HIS A 114 -8.96 6.18 -6.90
CA HIS A 114 -10.24 6.06 -6.19
C HIS A 114 -11.33 7.02 -6.68
N LEU A 115 -11.07 7.80 -7.74
CA LEU A 115 -12.03 8.75 -8.32
C LEU A 115 -12.54 9.77 -7.29
N LEU A 116 -11.62 10.36 -6.52
CA LEU A 116 -11.95 11.20 -5.36
C LEU A 116 -11.89 12.70 -5.60
N TYR A 117 -11.49 13.16 -6.79
CA TYR A 117 -11.40 14.59 -7.06
C TYR A 117 -12.76 15.20 -7.34
N ASP A 118 -12.98 16.37 -6.76
CA ASP A 118 -13.98 17.32 -7.23
C ASP A 118 -13.38 18.09 -8.42
N ILE A 119 -13.47 17.49 -9.61
CA ILE A 119 -12.80 17.95 -10.86
C ILE A 119 -13.01 19.45 -11.16
N PRO A 120 -14.17 20.08 -10.87
CA PRO A 120 -14.34 21.52 -11.09
C PRO A 120 -13.37 22.41 -10.30
N THR A 121 -12.79 21.93 -9.20
CA THR A 121 -11.95 22.73 -8.30
C THR A 121 -10.55 22.18 -8.12
N VAL A 122 -10.35 20.86 -8.24
CA VAL A 122 -9.07 20.16 -8.02
C VAL A 122 -8.93 18.99 -8.99
N PRO A 123 -7.72 18.52 -9.33
CA PRO A 123 -6.40 18.91 -8.82
C PRO A 123 -5.77 20.13 -9.51
N HIS A 124 -4.70 20.66 -8.90
CA HIS A 124 -3.82 21.67 -9.48
C HIS A 124 -2.41 21.11 -9.67
N PHE A 125 -1.89 21.18 -10.90
CA PHE A 125 -0.53 20.74 -11.22
C PHE A 125 0.33 21.95 -11.58
N ASP A 126 0.93 22.56 -10.56
CA ASP A 126 1.77 23.75 -10.69
C ASP A 126 3.27 23.45 -10.45
N ALA A 127 4.07 24.50 -10.24
CA ALA A 127 5.49 24.33 -9.94
C ALA A 127 5.76 23.62 -8.60
N SER A 128 4.82 23.64 -7.65
CA SER A 128 4.94 22.87 -6.42
C SER A 128 4.76 21.39 -6.70
N PHE A 129 3.73 21.03 -7.47
CA PHE A 129 3.52 19.64 -7.85
C PHE A 129 4.75 19.03 -8.55
N ARG A 130 5.43 19.77 -9.44
CA ARG A 130 6.67 19.27 -10.07
C ARG A 130 7.76 18.92 -9.06
N ARG A 131 7.97 19.74 -8.03
CA ARG A 131 8.93 19.42 -6.94
C ARG A 131 8.49 18.22 -6.12
N ASP A 132 7.18 18.04 -5.94
CA ASP A 132 6.65 16.89 -5.24
C ASP A 132 6.84 15.61 -6.06
N TRP A 133 6.66 15.71 -7.38
CA TRP A 133 6.94 14.63 -8.34
C TRP A 133 8.42 14.25 -8.35
N ASP A 134 9.35 15.21 -8.42
CA ASP A 134 10.80 14.95 -8.31
C ASP A 134 11.14 14.18 -7.02
N SER A 135 10.46 14.51 -5.92
CA SER A 135 10.62 13.80 -4.65
C SER A 135 10.07 12.38 -4.70
N TYR A 136 8.97 12.14 -5.42
CA TYR A 136 8.42 10.81 -5.66
C TYR A 136 9.34 9.95 -6.53
N VAL A 137 9.98 10.53 -7.54
CA VAL A 137 11.03 9.89 -8.35
C VAL A 137 12.22 9.52 -7.46
N ALA A 138 12.74 10.46 -6.66
CA ALA A 138 13.85 10.22 -5.75
C ALA A 138 13.53 9.13 -4.70
N TYR A 139 12.30 9.14 -4.17
CA TYR A 139 11.80 8.12 -3.25
C TYR A 139 11.81 6.72 -3.90
N ASN A 140 11.31 6.60 -5.14
CA ASN A 140 11.33 5.32 -5.88
C ASN A 140 12.75 4.89 -6.25
N ALA A 141 13.64 5.83 -6.60
CA ALA A 141 15.05 5.54 -6.87
C ALA A 141 15.77 4.95 -5.65
N ALA A 142 15.53 5.48 -4.45
CA ALA A 142 16.10 4.94 -3.22
C ALA A 142 15.71 3.47 -2.97
N PHE A 143 14.46 3.09 -3.28
CA PHE A 143 14.03 1.68 -3.24
C PHE A 143 14.72 0.84 -4.31
N ALA A 144 14.80 1.33 -5.55
CA ALA A 144 15.46 0.62 -6.63
C ALA A 144 16.96 0.40 -6.34
N ASP A 145 17.66 1.38 -5.77
CA ASP A 145 19.07 1.30 -5.39
C ASP A 145 19.30 0.29 -4.26
N ALA A 146 18.44 0.30 -3.24
CA ALA A 146 18.51 -0.66 -2.13
C ALA A 146 18.29 -2.10 -2.61
N ILE A 147 17.27 -2.33 -3.44
CA ILE A 147 17.00 -3.64 -4.04
C ILE A 147 18.18 -4.08 -4.92
N ALA A 148 18.70 -3.19 -5.77
CA ALA A 148 19.81 -3.54 -6.66
C ALA A 148 21.08 -3.93 -5.89
N THR A 149 21.29 -3.34 -4.72
CA THR A 149 22.42 -3.62 -3.81
C THR A 149 22.28 -4.99 -3.14
N ASP A 150 21.09 -5.33 -2.65
CA ASP A 150 20.90 -6.55 -1.84
C ASP A 150 20.48 -7.77 -2.64
N ALA A 151 20.03 -7.61 -3.89
CA ALA A 151 19.51 -8.70 -4.69
C ALA A 151 20.62 -9.58 -5.27
N ALA A 152 20.50 -10.90 -5.08
CA ALA A 152 21.34 -11.89 -5.74
C ALA A 152 21.15 -11.85 -7.28
N PRO A 153 22.12 -12.35 -8.07
CA PRO A 153 21.93 -12.53 -9.50
C PRO A 153 20.66 -13.34 -9.82
N GLY A 154 19.77 -12.81 -10.66
CA GLY A 154 18.52 -13.48 -11.05
C GLY A 154 17.45 -13.58 -9.94
N ALA A 155 17.60 -12.82 -8.85
CA ALA A 155 16.64 -12.78 -7.75
C ALA A 155 15.24 -12.34 -8.22
N THR A 156 14.24 -12.70 -7.41
CA THR A 156 12.84 -12.32 -7.61
C THR A 156 12.50 -11.12 -6.74
N VAL A 157 11.94 -10.07 -7.33
CA VAL A 157 11.54 -8.84 -6.64
C VAL A 157 10.04 -8.64 -6.76
N LEU A 158 9.37 -8.51 -5.61
CA LEU A 158 7.94 -8.26 -5.49
C LEU A 158 7.72 -6.81 -5.01
N VAL A 159 7.48 -5.90 -5.96
CA VAL A 159 7.21 -4.48 -5.72
C VAL A 159 5.72 -4.29 -5.42
N GLN A 160 5.42 -3.63 -4.30
CA GLN A 160 4.07 -3.52 -3.79
C GLN A 160 3.54 -2.09 -3.82
N ASP A 161 2.39 -1.97 -4.48
CA ASP A 161 1.44 -0.87 -4.39
C ASP A 161 1.88 0.46 -5.03
N TYR A 162 0.94 1.39 -5.14
CA TYR A 162 1.07 2.65 -5.88
C TYR A 162 2.17 3.60 -5.37
N HIS A 163 2.73 3.37 -4.18
CA HIS A 163 3.84 4.17 -3.66
C HIS A 163 5.15 3.92 -4.42
N LEU A 164 5.29 2.71 -5.00
CA LEU A 164 6.52 2.21 -5.60
C LEU A 164 6.34 1.94 -7.10
N THR A 165 5.49 2.71 -7.76
CA THR A 165 5.09 2.46 -9.14
C THR A 165 6.25 2.60 -10.13
N LEU A 166 7.25 3.42 -9.84
CA LEU A 166 8.39 3.66 -10.73
C LEU A 166 9.53 2.66 -10.52
N VAL A 167 9.55 1.96 -9.37
CA VAL A 167 10.62 1.02 -9.00
C VAL A 167 10.88 -0.04 -10.07
N PRO A 168 9.88 -0.70 -10.71
CA PRO A 168 10.19 -1.78 -11.65
C PRO A 168 11.01 -1.32 -12.86
N ARG A 169 10.67 -0.17 -13.45
CA ARG A 169 11.45 0.42 -14.54
C ARG A 169 12.85 0.83 -14.09
N LEU A 170 12.94 1.53 -12.98
CA LEU A 170 14.22 1.98 -12.40
C LEU A 170 15.14 0.79 -12.09
N LEU A 171 14.58 -0.33 -11.62
CA LEU A 171 15.32 -1.57 -11.40
C LEU A 171 15.78 -2.21 -12.69
N ARG A 172 14.93 -2.23 -13.72
CA ARG A 172 15.29 -2.83 -15.01
C ARG A 172 16.50 -2.17 -15.64
N GLU A 173 16.63 -0.85 -15.49
CA GLU A 173 17.77 -0.06 -15.94
C GLU A 173 19.07 -0.43 -15.18
N ARG A 174 18.96 -0.76 -13.89
CA ARG A 174 20.12 -1.07 -13.01
C ARG A 174 20.53 -2.55 -13.05
N ARG A 175 19.54 -3.43 -13.11
CA ARG A 175 19.65 -4.88 -12.89
C ARG A 175 18.72 -5.63 -13.85
N PRO A 176 19.09 -5.70 -15.15
CA PRO A 176 18.26 -6.34 -16.16
C PRO A 176 18.07 -7.84 -15.94
N ASP A 177 18.89 -8.47 -15.09
CA ASP A 177 18.85 -9.88 -14.71
C ASP A 177 17.70 -10.25 -13.75
N LEU A 178 17.14 -9.28 -13.02
CA LEU A 178 16.13 -9.56 -11.99
C LEU A 178 14.77 -9.92 -12.60
N ARG A 179 14.02 -10.76 -11.87
CA ARG A 179 12.62 -11.08 -12.17
C ARG A 179 11.74 -10.16 -11.32
N VAL A 180 10.97 -9.28 -11.94
CA VAL A 180 10.25 -8.22 -11.24
C VAL A 180 8.75 -8.37 -11.42
N GLY A 181 8.02 -8.48 -10.30
CA GLY A 181 6.57 -8.39 -10.24
C GLY A 181 6.14 -7.11 -9.54
N HIS A 182 5.17 -6.39 -10.10
CA HIS A 182 4.47 -5.30 -9.43
C HIS A 182 3.06 -5.74 -9.08
N PHE A 183 2.57 -5.43 -7.88
CA PHE A 183 1.18 -5.68 -7.49
C PHE A 183 0.51 -4.39 -7.02
N SER A 184 -0.57 -3.98 -7.68
CA SER A 184 -1.39 -2.84 -7.28
C SER A 184 -2.52 -3.30 -6.36
N HIS A 185 -2.53 -2.79 -5.11
CA HIS A 185 -3.52 -3.15 -4.09
C HIS A 185 -4.72 -2.22 -4.08
N THR A 186 -4.67 -1.14 -4.85
CA THR A 186 -5.77 -0.20 -5.05
C THR A 186 -6.55 -0.54 -6.32
N PRO A 187 -7.74 0.06 -6.53
CA PRO A 187 -8.33 0.11 -7.86
C PRO A 187 -7.37 0.79 -8.85
N TRP A 188 -7.66 0.63 -10.13
CA TRP A 188 -7.02 1.40 -11.19
C TRP A 188 -8.06 2.30 -11.86
N ALA A 189 -7.69 3.55 -12.13
CA ALA A 189 -8.61 4.53 -12.69
C ALA A 189 -8.96 4.16 -14.15
N PRO A 190 -10.21 4.37 -14.59
CA PRO A 190 -10.53 4.39 -16.01
C PRO A 190 -9.65 5.41 -16.76
N ALA A 191 -9.37 5.14 -18.04
CA ALA A 191 -8.36 5.89 -18.78
C ALA A 191 -8.71 7.39 -18.95
N ASP A 192 -9.99 7.73 -19.08
CA ASP A 192 -10.50 9.10 -19.12
C ASP A 192 -10.26 9.87 -17.81
N TYR A 193 -10.36 9.20 -16.66
CA TYR A 193 -10.04 9.81 -15.37
C TYR A 193 -8.53 9.85 -15.10
N PHE A 194 -7.79 8.87 -15.64
CA PHE A 194 -6.33 8.84 -15.53
C PHE A 194 -5.66 10.01 -16.29
N ASP A 195 -6.28 10.49 -17.37
CA ASP A 195 -5.88 11.69 -18.12
C ASP A 195 -5.93 12.99 -17.28
N LEU A 196 -6.47 12.96 -16.05
CA LEU A 196 -6.30 14.09 -15.12
C LEU A 196 -4.82 14.32 -14.77
N LEU A 197 -3.98 13.27 -14.76
CA LEU A 197 -2.56 13.42 -14.51
C LEU A 197 -1.88 14.19 -15.66
N PRO A 198 -0.87 15.03 -15.38
CA PRO A 198 -0.05 15.60 -16.44
C PRO A 198 0.56 14.50 -17.31
N ASP A 199 0.64 14.72 -18.63
CA ASP A 199 1.06 13.70 -19.61
C ASP A 199 2.36 12.99 -19.22
N GLU A 200 3.39 13.74 -18.81
CA GLU A 200 4.68 13.19 -18.39
C GLU A 200 4.54 12.26 -17.19
N VAL A 201 3.77 12.67 -16.18
CA VAL A 201 3.49 11.88 -14.97
C VAL A 201 2.70 10.62 -15.30
N ALA A 202 1.65 10.75 -16.11
CA ALA A 202 0.83 9.62 -16.53
C ALA A 202 1.69 8.58 -17.27
N ARG A 203 2.58 9.04 -18.16
CA ARG A 203 3.52 8.18 -18.88
C ARG A 203 4.51 7.51 -17.93
N GLU A 204 5.14 8.26 -17.03
CA GLU A 204 6.11 7.71 -16.07
C GLU A 204 5.49 6.65 -15.16
N VAL A 205 4.28 6.87 -14.66
CA VAL A 205 3.55 5.89 -13.84
C VAL A 205 3.34 4.58 -14.62
N LEU A 206 2.82 4.67 -15.86
CA LEU A 206 2.55 3.48 -16.66
C LEU A 206 3.83 2.75 -17.05
N LEU A 207 4.85 3.48 -17.51
CA LEU A 207 6.16 2.93 -17.86
C LEU A 207 6.88 2.34 -16.65
N GLY A 208 6.68 2.94 -15.47
CA GLY A 208 7.13 2.42 -14.18
C GLY A 208 6.65 0.99 -13.95
N VAL A 209 5.33 0.76 -14.08
CA VAL A 209 4.73 -0.58 -13.96
C VAL A 209 5.20 -1.52 -15.07
N LEU A 210 5.27 -1.05 -16.32
CA LEU A 210 5.71 -1.84 -17.48
C LEU A 210 7.19 -2.24 -17.42
N GLY A 211 7.99 -1.69 -16.50
CA GLY A 211 9.32 -2.21 -16.20
C GLY A 211 9.32 -3.61 -15.55
N ALA A 212 8.16 -4.04 -15.02
CA ALA A 212 7.97 -5.37 -14.47
C ALA A 212 7.75 -6.44 -15.55
N ASP A 213 8.15 -7.67 -15.25
CA ASP A 213 7.79 -8.85 -16.05
C ASP A 213 6.30 -9.21 -15.84
N ARG A 214 5.78 -8.94 -14.64
CA ARG A 214 4.39 -9.16 -14.26
C ARG A 214 3.80 -7.92 -13.58
N ALA A 215 2.62 -7.49 -14.01
CA ALA A 215 1.83 -6.45 -13.33
C ALA A 215 0.50 -7.06 -12.86
N ALA A 216 0.26 -7.06 -11.55
CA ALA A 216 -0.85 -7.77 -10.94
C ALA A 216 -1.88 -6.83 -10.30
N PHE A 217 -3.15 -7.21 -10.39
CA PHE A 217 -4.28 -6.44 -9.88
C PHE A 217 -5.29 -7.33 -9.16
N LEU A 218 -6.08 -6.72 -8.25
CA LEU A 218 -7.09 -7.45 -7.48
C LEU A 218 -8.26 -7.99 -8.32
N THR A 219 -8.60 -7.32 -9.42
CA THR A 219 -9.75 -7.70 -10.26
C THR A 219 -9.47 -7.50 -11.75
N ILE A 220 -10.19 -8.23 -12.60
CA ILE A 220 -10.11 -8.06 -14.05
C ILE A 220 -10.52 -6.65 -14.51
N ARG A 221 -11.40 -5.97 -13.76
CA ARG A 221 -11.80 -4.59 -14.04
C ARG A 221 -10.61 -3.65 -13.94
N TRP A 222 -9.79 -3.79 -12.89
CA TRP A 222 -8.61 -2.94 -12.66
C TRP A 222 -7.48 -3.28 -13.62
N ALA A 223 -7.25 -4.57 -13.90
CA ALA A 223 -6.32 -5.00 -14.93
C ALA A 223 -6.67 -4.40 -16.30
N ARG A 224 -7.94 -4.48 -16.73
CA ARG A 224 -8.39 -3.89 -18.00
C ARG A 224 -8.32 -2.36 -18.02
N ALA A 225 -8.54 -1.70 -16.88
CA ALA A 225 -8.37 -0.25 -16.78
C ALA A 225 -6.90 0.15 -16.98
N PHE A 226 -5.95 -0.56 -16.36
CA PHE A 226 -4.51 -0.37 -16.60
C PHE A 226 -4.13 -0.56 -18.08
N LEU A 227 -4.59 -1.67 -18.67
CA LEU A 227 -4.40 -1.95 -20.10
C LEU A 227 -4.96 -0.82 -21.00
N ALA A 228 -6.13 -0.28 -20.67
CA ALA A 228 -6.71 0.85 -21.39
C ALA A 228 -5.89 2.14 -21.21
N CYS A 229 -5.33 2.40 -20.02
CA CYS A 229 -4.40 3.50 -19.81
C CYS A 229 -3.13 3.33 -20.65
N CYS A 230 -2.54 2.13 -20.71
CA CYS A 230 -1.37 1.87 -21.58
C CYS A 230 -1.68 2.14 -23.05
N ALA A 231 -2.81 1.63 -23.56
CA ALA A 231 -3.21 1.87 -24.95
C ALA A 231 -3.44 3.36 -25.23
N ARG A 232 -4.09 4.08 -24.31
CA ARG A 232 -4.48 5.47 -24.50
C ARG A 232 -3.33 6.46 -24.34
N VAL A 233 -2.57 6.37 -23.25
CA VAL A 233 -1.55 7.35 -22.85
C VAL A 233 -0.20 7.06 -23.49
N LEU A 234 0.15 5.78 -23.66
CA LEU A 234 1.42 5.37 -24.26
C LEU A 234 1.29 5.06 -25.75
N HIS A 235 0.08 4.99 -26.30
CA HIS A 235 -0.19 4.58 -27.68
C HIS A 235 0.39 3.20 -28.01
N LEU A 236 0.32 2.27 -27.05
CA LEU A 236 0.80 0.90 -27.20
C LEU A 236 -0.30 -0.03 -27.67
N ASP A 237 0.05 -1.01 -28.49
CA ASP A 237 -0.83 -2.13 -28.79
C ASP A 237 -0.93 -3.05 -27.58
N VAL A 238 -2.16 -3.38 -27.20
CA VAL A 238 -2.47 -4.16 -26.01
C VAL A 238 -3.31 -5.37 -26.38
N ASP A 239 -2.88 -6.54 -25.93
CA ASP A 239 -3.67 -7.76 -26.05
C ASP A 239 -4.58 -7.92 -24.82
N TYR A 240 -5.85 -7.56 -24.98
CA TYR A 240 -6.86 -7.68 -23.93
C TYR A 240 -7.31 -9.12 -23.66
N GLN A 241 -7.06 -10.05 -24.59
CA GLN A 241 -7.38 -11.47 -24.41
C GLN A 241 -6.25 -12.18 -23.65
N ALA A 242 -5.01 -12.00 -24.08
CA ALA A 242 -3.83 -12.55 -23.41
C ALA A 242 -3.45 -11.76 -22.14
N LEU A 243 -4.01 -10.56 -21.95
CA LEU A 243 -3.66 -9.62 -20.88
C LEU A 243 -2.16 -9.30 -20.89
N THR A 244 -1.66 -8.83 -22.03
CA THR A 244 -0.24 -8.49 -22.21
C THR A 244 -0.05 -7.14 -22.87
N VAL A 245 1.03 -6.45 -22.52
CA VAL A 245 1.48 -5.21 -23.17
C VAL A 245 2.90 -5.39 -23.66
N ALA A 246 3.15 -5.12 -24.93
CA ALA A 246 4.49 -5.12 -25.50
C ALA A 246 5.06 -3.69 -25.51
N HIS A 247 6.27 -3.51 -25.00
CA HIS A 247 6.95 -2.23 -24.98
C HIS A 247 8.47 -2.45 -24.94
N ASP A 248 9.22 -1.71 -25.77
CA ASP A 248 10.70 -1.76 -25.85
C ASP A 248 11.27 -3.19 -25.93
N GLY A 249 10.65 -4.03 -26.78
CA GLY A 249 11.09 -5.41 -27.00
C GLY A 249 10.79 -6.38 -25.85
N ARG A 250 10.04 -5.94 -24.83
CA ARG A 250 9.60 -6.77 -23.70
C ARG A 250 8.09 -6.91 -23.68
N VAL A 251 7.62 -7.96 -23.03
CA VAL A 251 6.19 -8.20 -22.79
C VAL A 251 5.95 -8.25 -21.30
N THR A 252 5.13 -7.32 -20.79
CA THR A 252 4.62 -7.38 -19.42
C THR A 252 3.32 -8.16 -19.41
N ALA A 253 3.29 -9.25 -18.64
CA ALA A 253 2.07 -10.04 -18.46
C ALA A 253 1.24 -9.50 -17.30
N VAL A 254 -0.06 -9.27 -17.54
CA VAL A 254 -0.99 -8.75 -16.54
C VAL A 254 -1.71 -9.90 -15.83
N GLY A 255 -1.60 -9.93 -14.50
CA GLY A 255 -2.21 -10.93 -13.62
C GLY A 255 -3.42 -10.40 -12.86
N VAL A 256 -4.37 -11.28 -12.57
CA VAL A 256 -5.53 -10.98 -11.71
C VAL A 256 -5.54 -11.94 -10.53
N HIS A 257 -5.39 -11.38 -9.33
CA HIS A 257 -5.24 -12.16 -8.10
C HIS A 257 -6.04 -11.49 -6.99
N ALA A 258 -7.17 -12.09 -6.60
CA ALA A 258 -7.93 -11.59 -5.47
C ALA A 258 -7.17 -11.84 -4.17
N LEU A 259 -7.11 -10.83 -3.30
CA LEU A 259 -6.56 -10.97 -1.96
C LEU A 259 -7.70 -11.29 -0.98
N GLY A 260 -7.67 -12.51 -0.43
CA GLY A 260 -8.59 -12.97 0.61
C GLY A 260 -8.09 -12.67 2.02
N VAL A 261 -8.74 -13.29 2.99
CA VAL A 261 -8.32 -13.34 4.40
C VAL A 261 -8.12 -14.79 4.81
N ASP A 262 -7.31 -15.01 5.85
CA ASP A 262 -7.26 -16.31 6.52
C ASP A 262 -8.56 -16.53 7.33
N GLY A 263 -9.50 -17.24 6.71
CA GLY A 263 -10.82 -17.48 7.29
C GLY A 263 -10.80 -18.37 8.53
N ASP A 264 -9.88 -19.34 8.59
CA ASP A 264 -9.77 -20.24 9.73
C ASP A 264 -9.14 -19.54 10.93
N TYR A 265 -8.08 -18.77 10.71
CA TYR A 265 -7.52 -17.90 11.73
C TYR A 265 -8.57 -16.93 12.29
N LEU A 266 -9.32 -16.24 11.43
CA LEU A 266 -10.34 -15.28 11.89
C LEU A 266 -11.46 -15.96 12.70
N ARG A 267 -11.92 -17.14 12.27
CA ARG A 267 -12.89 -17.93 13.04
C ARG A 267 -12.34 -18.34 14.41
N ALA A 268 -11.09 -18.83 14.47
CA ALA A 268 -10.45 -19.20 15.72
C ALA A 268 -10.23 -17.97 16.64
N ARG A 269 -9.73 -16.85 16.07
CA ARG A 269 -9.51 -15.59 16.78
C ARG A 269 -10.79 -15.01 17.36
N SER A 270 -11.91 -15.14 16.65
CA SER A 270 -13.22 -14.63 17.07
C SER A 270 -13.78 -15.30 18.33
N ARG A 271 -13.28 -16.48 18.70
CA ARG A 271 -13.72 -17.28 19.85
C ARG A 271 -12.78 -17.18 21.05
N GLN A 272 -11.77 -16.32 20.99
CA GLN A 272 -10.81 -16.16 22.08
C GLN A 272 -11.43 -15.39 23.26
N PRO A 273 -11.01 -15.68 24.51
CA PRO A 273 -11.62 -15.10 25.71
C PRO A 273 -11.64 -13.57 25.72
N ASP A 274 -10.60 -12.92 25.20
CA ASP A 274 -10.51 -11.46 25.12
C ASP A 274 -11.55 -10.86 24.15
N VAL A 275 -11.82 -11.54 23.03
CA VAL A 275 -12.85 -11.12 22.06
C VAL A 275 -14.25 -11.35 22.60
N GLU A 276 -14.51 -12.49 23.26
CA GLU A 276 -15.81 -12.73 23.90
C GLU A 276 -16.08 -11.71 25.02
N ALA A 277 -15.06 -11.34 25.79
CA ALA A 277 -15.17 -10.27 26.78
C ALA A 277 -15.55 -8.92 26.13
N LYS A 278 -14.90 -8.53 25.02
CA LYS A 278 -15.26 -7.30 24.30
C LYS A 278 -16.62 -7.37 23.63
N ARG A 279 -17.02 -8.54 23.15
CA ARG A 279 -18.37 -8.78 22.61
C ARG A 279 -19.42 -8.60 23.69
N ALA A 280 -19.21 -9.10 24.90
CA ALA A 280 -20.12 -8.90 26.03
C ALA A 280 -20.31 -7.41 26.35
N THR A 281 -19.22 -6.64 26.47
CA THR A 281 -19.27 -5.18 26.67
C THR A 281 -20.03 -4.47 25.55
N LEU A 282 -19.83 -4.87 24.29
CA LEU A 282 -20.54 -4.30 23.16
C LEU A 282 -22.04 -4.61 23.24
N LEU A 283 -22.41 -5.85 23.57
CA LEU A 283 -23.80 -6.29 23.73
C LEU A 283 -24.52 -5.56 24.87
N GLU A 284 -23.84 -5.34 26.00
CA GLU A 284 -24.37 -4.51 27.10
C GLU A 284 -24.64 -3.07 26.65
N THR A 285 -23.74 -2.50 25.84
CA THR A 285 -23.86 -1.12 25.34
C THR A 285 -25.03 -0.96 24.35
N VAL A 286 -25.25 -1.93 23.47
CA VAL A 286 -26.31 -1.87 22.44
C VAL A 286 -27.67 -2.39 22.94
N GLY A 287 -27.70 -3.14 24.04
CA GLY A 287 -28.90 -3.73 24.62
C GLY A 287 -29.62 -4.68 23.65
N ALA A 288 -30.95 -4.61 23.62
CA ALA A 288 -31.79 -5.45 22.76
C ALA A 288 -31.84 -5.00 21.29
N CYS A 289 -31.10 -3.94 20.91
CA CYS A 289 -31.13 -3.42 19.55
C CYS A 289 -30.45 -4.37 18.56
N ARG A 290 -30.99 -4.42 17.34
CA ARG A 290 -30.25 -4.94 16.18
C ARG A 290 -29.06 -4.02 15.89
N VAL A 291 -27.91 -4.60 15.57
CA VAL A 291 -26.68 -3.85 15.33
C VAL A 291 -26.38 -3.79 13.83
N VAL A 292 -26.24 -2.58 13.31
CA VAL A 292 -25.53 -2.32 12.05
C VAL A 292 -24.10 -1.95 12.42
N LEU A 293 -23.14 -2.81 12.10
CA LEU A 293 -21.73 -2.60 12.42
C LEU A 293 -20.96 -2.18 11.18
N ARG A 294 -20.07 -1.21 11.35
CA ARG A 294 -19.05 -0.84 10.37
C ARG A 294 -17.71 -0.63 11.06
N VAL A 295 -16.65 -1.05 10.39
CA VAL A 295 -15.27 -0.90 10.84
C VAL A 295 -14.44 -0.44 9.65
N ASP A 296 -14.04 0.82 9.67
CA ASP A 296 -13.34 1.46 8.57
C ASP A 296 -12.20 2.31 9.12
N ARG A 297 -11.15 2.51 8.35
CA ARG A 297 -10.30 3.69 8.56
C ARG A 297 -11.06 4.94 8.15
N THR A 298 -10.77 6.08 8.77
CA THR A 298 -11.27 7.39 8.31
C THR A 298 -10.72 7.65 6.90
N GLU A 299 -11.57 7.46 5.89
CA GLU A 299 -11.17 7.45 4.49
C GLU A 299 -12.36 7.78 3.59
N LEU A 300 -12.15 8.69 2.65
CA LEU A 300 -13.19 9.21 1.76
C LEU A 300 -13.81 8.10 0.89
N SER A 301 -12.99 7.16 0.43
CA SER A 301 -13.44 6.02 -0.37
C SER A 301 -14.31 5.00 0.41
N LYS A 302 -14.39 5.08 1.75
CA LYS A 302 -15.17 4.15 2.59
C LYS A 302 -16.64 4.52 2.74
N ASN A 303 -17.07 5.55 2.04
CA ASN A 303 -18.48 5.94 1.94
C ASN A 303 -19.13 6.20 3.31
N ILE A 304 -18.34 6.71 4.27
CA ILE A 304 -18.74 6.77 5.68
C ILE A 304 -20.00 7.61 5.87
N VAL A 305 -19.99 8.82 5.33
CA VAL A 305 -21.08 9.78 5.42
C VAL A 305 -22.37 9.27 4.77
N ARG A 306 -22.29 8.62 3.59
CA ARG A 306 -23.50 8.08 2.94
C ARG A 306 -24.11 6.93 3.73
N GLY A 307 -23.29 6.09 4.38
CA GLY A 307 -23.78 5.06 5.30
C GLY A 307 -24.55 5.65 6.49
N LEU A 308 -24.09 6.77 7.05
CA LEU A 308 -24.81 7.49 8.11
C LEU A 308 -26.10 8.16 7.60
N ALA A 309 -26.08 8.72 6.39
CA ALA A 309 -27.27 9.30 5.76
C ALA A 309 -28.34 8.23 5.50
N ALA A 310 -27.95 7.05 5.00
CA ALA A 310 -28.87 5.93 4.82
C ALA A 310 -29.47 5.45 6.16
N TYR A 311 -28.67 5.42 7.23
CA TYR A 311 -29.17 5.10 8.57
C TYR A 311 -30.18 6.13 9.07
N ARG A 312 -29.93 7.43 8.83
CA ARG A 312 -30.90 8.50 9.12
C ARG A 312 -32.20 8.28 8.35
N GLU A 313 -32.11 7.94 7.08
CA GLU A 313 -33.28 7.70 6.23
C GLU A 313 -34.10 6.50 6.71
N LEU A 314 -33.45 5.41 7.12
CA LEU A 314 -34.10 4.26 7.75
C LEU A 314 -34.94 4.71 8.95
N LEU A 315 -34.36 5.48 9.88
CA LEU A 315 -35.08 5.93 11.06
C LEU A 315 -36.22 6.92 10.75
N ARG A 316 -36.13 7.70 9.67
CA ARG A 316 -37.19 8.63 9.25
C ARG A 316 -38.36 7.89 8.60
N THR A 317 -38.07 7.00 7.66
CA THR A 317 -39.07 6.33 6.83
C THR A 317 -39.65 5.07 7.44
N ARG A 318 -38.94 4.46 8.40
CA ARG A 318 -39.35 3.21 9.08
C ARG A 318 -39.35 3.40 10.61
N PRO A 319 -40.37 4.09 11.17
CA PRO A 319 -40.45 4.38 12.60
C PRO A 319 -40.41 3.14 13.50
N GLU A 320 -40.83 1.98 12.99
CA GLU A 320 -40.81 0.69 13.70
C GLU A 320 -39.42 0.27 14.19
N TRP A 321 -38.35 0.82 13.60
CA TRP A 321 -36.96 0.56 13.96
C TRP A 321 -36.40 1.52 15.02
N ARG A 322 -37.10 2.63 15.33
CA ARG A 322 -36.63 3.58 16.35
C ARG A 322 -36.53 2.90 17.71
N GLY A 323 -35.37 3.00 18.35
CA GLY A 323 -35.07 2.31 19.61
C GLY A 323 -34.91 0.79 19.50
N LYS A 324 -34.95 0.22 18.28
CA LYS A 324 -34.76 -1.22 18.02
C LYS A 324 -33.55 -1.54 17.14
N VAL A 325 -32.93 -0.53 16.54
CA VAL A 325 -31.69 -0.65 15.78
C VAL A 325 -30.68 0.38 16.27
N VAL A 326 -29.40 0.01 16.27
CA VAL A 326 -28.28 0.90 16.55
C VAL A 326 -27.21 0.74 15.46
N HIS A 327 -26.60 1.85 15.08
CA HIS A 327 -25.47 1.86 14.16
C HIS A 327 -24.18 2.10 14.93
N VAL A 328 -23.33 1.09 15.01
CA VAL A 328 -22.01 1.17 15.65
C VAL A 328 -20.97 1.41 14.58
N ALA A 329 -20.32 2.58 14.63
CA ALA A 329 -19.33 3.01 13.66
C ALA A 329 -17.94 3.13 14.29
N PHE A 330 -17.06 2.16 14.04
CA PHE A 330 -15.66 2.24 14.43
C PHE A 330 -14.85 2.82 13.27
N ALA A 331 -14.58 4.13 13.35
CA ALA A 331 -13.70 4.83 12.42
C ALA A 331 -12.36 5.13 13.11
N TYR A 332 -11.29 4.46 12.70
CA TYR A 332 -9.96 4.74 13.27
C TYR A 332 -9.18 5.77 12.44
N PRO A 333 -8.43 6.67 13.10
CA PRO A 333 -7.56 7.67 12.50
C PRO A 333 -6.74 7.20 11.29
N SER A 334 -6.72 8.00 10.22
CA SER A 334 -5.86 7.79 9.06
C SER A 334 -5.56 9.10 8.35
N ARG A 335 -4.31 9.31 7.93
CA ARG A 335 -3.88 10.45 7.09
C ARG A 335 -4.30 11.83 7.61
N HIS A 336 -4.28 12.06 8.94
CA HIS A 336 -4.62 13.36 9.54
C HIS A 336 -3.73 14.54 9.09
N ASP A 337 -2.59 14.23 8.46
CA ASP A 337 -1.71 15.22 7.84
C ASP A 337 -2.33 15.84 6.58
N LEU A 338 -3.35 15.21 5.99
CA LEU A 338 -4.04 15.70 4.79
C LEU A 338 -5.29 16.52 5.15
N PRO A 339 -5.48 17.73 4.59
CA PRO A 339 -6.63 18.58 4.87
C PRO A 339 -7.99 17.91 4.62
N GLU A 340 -8.09 17.06 3.60
CA GLU A 340 -9.33 16.37 3.21
C GLU A 340 -9.80 15.32 4.24
N TYR A 341 -8.96 15.00 5.23
CA TYR A 341 -9.19 14.00 6.27
C TYR A 341 -9.39 14.60 7.67
N ARG A 342 -9.49 15.93 7.78
CA ARG A 342 -9.75 16.67 9.03
C ARG A 342 -11.22 17.07 9.13
#